data_AF-A0A819H9I5-F1
#
_entry.id   AF-A0A819H9I5-F1
#
_cell.length_a   1.000
_cell.length_b   1.000
_cell.length_c   1.000
_cell.angle_alpha   90.00
_cell.angle_beta   90.00
_cell.angle_gamma   90.00
#
_symmetry.space_group_name_H-M   'P 1'
#
loop_
_entity.id
_entity.type
_entity.pdbx_description
1 polymer ?
#
loop_
_entity_poly.entity_id
_entity_poly.type
_entity_poly.pdbx_seq_one_letter_code
_entity_poly.pdbx_strand_id
1 'polypeptide(L)'
;MMELQAFIGLLLLAGLLGKSKIDLKCLWRRSPLESPIFKATMSRSRFQNIISRLRFDDKITREERKRTDKFTAIRKIWSYFQDNLQICYRPGSNVTIDEQLLGFRGKCPFRQFMPKKPDKYGLKFWLCVDAGSRYVFNAFPYIGRQPTEQRQTQIGAKVVLELLKPLYGSSRNVTIDNFFTSVPLAKELRSKNLTLIGTLRKNKLEIPIEFQSNKNREVGSSLFGFQDDLTLVSFVPKQNKAVLLLTSKHHDNIQNALAIVGYPVTKKNRPEPNENSTQPKRKQCSICERSMDKKTSIQ
;
A
#
# COMPACT_ATOMS: atom_id res chain seq x y z
N MET A 1 -1.80 -9.30 -35.40
CA MET A 1 -1.09 -8.46 -34.40
C MET A 1 -1.06 -6.99 -34.77
N MET A 2 -0.76 -6.62 -36.02
CA MET A 2 -0.64 -5.21 -36.47
C MET A 2 -1.83 -4.31 -36.09
N GLU A 3 -3.07 -4.78 -36.27
CA GLU A 3 -4.26 -3.96 -35.98
C GLU A 3 -4.41 -3.62 -34.48
N LEU A 4 -4.11 -4.58 -33.59
CA LEU A 4 -4.14 -4.34 -32.14
C LEU A 4 -2.99 -3.41 -31.72
N GLN A 5 -1.81 -3.54 -32.32
CA GLN A 5 -0.68 -2.64 -32.09
C GLN A 5 -1.02 -1.21 -32.54
N ALA A 6 -1.64 -1.06 -33.71
CA ALA A 6 -2.14 0.22 -34.20
C ALA A 6 -3.18 0.84 -33.24
N PHE A 7 -4.11 0.04 -32.74
CA PHE A 7 -5.10 0.46 -31.74
C PHE A 7 -4.44 0.96 -30.45
N ILE A 8 -3.49 0.19 -29.91
CA ILE A 8 -2.73 0.58 -28.71
C ILE A 8 -1.90 1.84 -28.97
N GLY A 9 -1.27 1.95 -30.13
CA GLY A 9 -0.52 3.14 -30.55
C GLY A 9 -1.38 4.40 -30.54
N LEU A 10 -2.63 4.32 -31.01
CA LEU A 10 -3.57 5.44 -30.94
C LEU A 10 -4.00 5.79 -29.52
N LEU A 11 -4.14 4.81 -28.61
CA LEU A 11 -4.40 5.07 -27.20
C LEU A 11 -3.24 5.82 -26.53
N LEU A 12 -2.01 5.38 -26.79
CA LEU A 12 -0.80 6.03 -26.29
C LEU A 12 -0.69 7.47 -26.81
N LEU A 13 -0.92 7.67 -28.10
CA LEU A 13 -0.90 8.98 -28.72
C LEU A 13 -1.98 9.91 -28.15
N ALA A 14 -3.21 9.42 -27.94
CA ALA A 14 -4.27 10.22 -27.33
C ALA A 14 -3.90 10.67 -25.90
N GLY A 15 -3.23 9.80 -25.15
CA GLY A 15 -2.66 10.13 -23.84
C GLY A 15 -1.58 11.20 -23.92
N LEU A 16 -0.61 11.04 -24.83
CA LEU A 16 0.49 11.99 -25.04
C LEU A 16 -0.01 13.39 -25.41
N LEU A 17 -1.04 13.48 -26.24
CA LEU A 17 -1.64 14.75 -26.66
C LEU A 17 -2.56 15.38 -25.61
N GLY A 18 -2.73 14.77 -24.42
CA GLY A 18 -3.67 15.24 -23.39
C GLY A 18 -5.14 15.14 -23.81
N LYS A 19 -5.45 14.35 -24.84
CA LYS A 19 -6.79 14.22 -25.44
C LYS A 19 -7.57 13.02 -24.90
N SER A 20 -7.24 12.54 -23.70
CA SER A 20 -7.87 11.36 -23.10
C SER A 20 -9.33 11.57 -22.67
N LYS A 21 -9.76 12.83 -22.50
CA LYS A 21 -11.11 13.21 -22.04
C LYS A 21 -11.97 13.87 -23.12
N ILE A 22 -11.47 14.03 -24.35
CA ILE A 22 -12.27 14.63 -25.42
C ILE A 22 -13.17 13.59 -26.08
N ASP A 23 -14.23 14.06 -26.72
CA ASP A 23 -15.09 13.19 -27.52
C ASP A 23 -14.28 12.51 -28.62
N LEU A 24 -14.47 11.20 -28.79
CA LEU A 24 -13.80 10.39 -29.80
C LEU A 24 -13.98 10.96 -31.22
N LYS A 25 -15.11 11.60 -31.51
CA LYS A 25 -15.36 12.27 -32.80
C LYS A 25 -14.32 13.35 -33.08
N CYS A 26 -13.86 14.07 -32.06
CA CYS A 26 -12.86 15.12 -32.19
C CYS A 26 -11.47 14.56 -32.53
N LEU A 27 -11.13 13.35 -32.06
CA LEU A 27 -9.88 12.68 -32.46
C LEU A 27 -9.85 12.31 -33.96
N TRP A 28 -11.02 12.20 -34.59
CA TRP A 28 -11.20 11.88 -36.01
C TRP A 28 -11.86 13.01 -36.80
N ARG A 29 -11.76 14.28 -36.37
CA ARG A 29 -12.19 15.42 -37.20
C ARG A 29 -11.07 15.81 -38.18
N ARG A 30 -11.43 16.62 -39.18
CA ARG A 30 -10.48 17.19 -40.17
C ARG A 30 -10.33 18.63 -39.69
N SER A 31 -9.22 18.93 -39.02
CA SER A 31 -8.88 20.27 -38.58
C SER A 31 -7.39 20.48 -38.78
N PRO A 32 -6.94 21.68 -39.17
CA PRO A 32 -5.51 22.01 -39.26
C PRO A 32 -4.74 21.79 -37.94
N LEU A 33 -5.45 21.77 -36.80
CA LEU A 33 -4.92 21.60 -35.45
C LEU A 33 -4.98 20.14 -34.93
N GLU A 34 -5.51 19.21 -35.72
CA GLU A 34 -5.71 17.81 -35.32
C GLU A 34 -4.73 16.88 -36.01
N SER A 35 -4.34 15.81 -35.32
CA SER A 35 -3.29 14.91 -35.80
C SER A 35 -3.86 13.97 -36.89
N PRO A 36 -3.42 14.09 -38.16
CA PRO A 36 -3.93 13.28 -39.28
C PRO A 36 -3.68 11.78 -39.07
N ILE A 37 -2.76 11.44 -38.18
CA ILE A 37 -2.34 10.07 -37.88
C ILE A 37 -3.47 9.19 -37.35
N PHE A 38 -4.47 9.72 -36.63
CA PHE A 38 -5.60 8.91 -36.15
C PHE A 38 -6.38 8.30 -37.30
N LYS A 39 -6.70 9.13 -38.31
CA LYS A 39 -7.39 8.69 -39.54
C LYS A 39 -6.54 7.81 -40.41
N ALA A 40 -5.27 8.16 -40.57
CA ALA A 40 -4.33 7.39 -41.38
C ALA A 40 -4.10 5.99 -40.80
N THR A 41 -4.17 5.84 -39.46
CA THR A 41 -3.94 4.57 -38.77
C THR A 41 -5.17 3.65 -38.80
N MET A 42 -6.36 4.16 -38.44
CA MET A 42 -7.61 3.38 -38.57
C MET A 42 -8.84 4.27 -38.63
N SER A 43 -9.95 3.76 -39.17
CA SER A 43 -11.22 4.47 -39.16
C SER A 43 -11.79 4.58 -37.73
N ARG A 44 -12.55 5.67 -37.48
CA ARG A 44 -13.24 5.89 -36.20
C ARG A 44 -14.15 4.72 -35.83
N SER A 45 -14.91 4.22 -36.81
CA SER A 45 -15.83 3.09 -36.62
C SER A 45 -15.07 1.82 -36.24
N ARG A 46 -13.90 1.56 -36.85
CA ARG A 46 -13.07 0.42 -36.48
C ARG A 46 -12.53 0.54 -35.05
N PHE A 47 -12.02 1.72 -34.67
CA PHE A 47 -11.57 1.98 -33.30
C PHE A 47 -12.70 1.73 -32.28
N GLN A 48 -13.92 2.22 -32.55
CA GLN A 48 -15.10 2.00 -31.71
C GLN A 48 -15.50 0.52 -31.60
N ASN A 49 -15.41 -0.22 -32.70
CA ASN A 49 -15.67 -1.65 -32.70
C ASN A 49 -14.64 -2.41 -31.86
N ILE A 50 -13.35 -2.07 -31.95
CA ILE A 50 -12.30 -2.70 -31.16
C ILE A 50 -12.50 -2.41 -29.66
N ILE A 51 -12.62 -1.13 -29.27
CA ILE A 51 -12.72 -0.76 -27.85
C ILE A 51 -13.95 -1.36 -27.15
N SER A 52 -15.08 -1.52 -27.85
CA SER A 52 -16.30 -2.11 -27.28
C SER A 52 -16.26 -3.64 -27.16
N ARG A 53 -15.46 -4.30 -28.02
CA ARG A 53 -15.41 -5.77 -28.14
C ARG A 53 -14.15 -6.40 -27.56
N LEU A 54 -13.17 -5.60 -27.12
CA LEU A 54 -11.93 -6.10 -26.53
C LEU A 54 -12.22 -6.96 -25.29
N ARG A 55 -11.65 -8.16 -25.23
CA ARG A 55 -11.77 -9.11 -24.12
C ARG A 55 -10.39 -9.71 -23.84
N PHE A 56 -10.16 -10.09 -22.59
CA PHE A 56 -8.85 -10.56 -22.10
C PHE A 56 -8.93 -11.95 -21.44
N ASP A 57 -10.04 -12.64 -21.64
CA ASP A 57 -10.36 -13.85 -20.90
C ASP A 57 -11.41 -14.68 -21.66
N ASP A 58 -11.37 -15.99 -21.48
CA ASP A 58 -12.33 -16.92 -22.07
C ASP A 58 -13.67 -16.87 -21.30
N LYS A 59 -14.76 -16.59 -22.02
CA LYS A 59 -16.10 -16.50 -21.44
C LYS A 59 -16.61 -17.85 -20.94
N ILE A 60 -16.24 -18.96 -21.59
CA ILE A 60 -16.78 -20.29 -21.28
C ILE A 60 -16.40 -20.70 -19.85
N THR A 61 -15.14 -20.49 -19.47
CA THR A 61 -14.60 -20.89 -18.16
C THR A 61 -14.69 -19.80 -17.08
N ARG A 62 -15.20 -18.61 -17.43
CA ARG A 62 -15.15 -17.43 -16.55
C ARG A 62 -16.02 -17.58 -15.30
N GLU A 63 -17.23 -18.09 -15.44
CA GLU A 63 -18.19 -18.14 -14.32
C GLU A 63 -17.73 -19.04 -13.19
N GLU A 64 -17.03 -20.12 -13.51
CA GLU A 64 -16.40 -20.99 -12.51
C GLU A 64 -15.29 -20.24 -11.76
N ARG A 65 -14.34 -19.63 -12.48
CA ARG A 65 -13.22 -18.90 -11.88
C ARG A 65 -13.63 -17.67 -11.08
N LYS A 66 -14.75 -17.02 -11.43
CA LYS A 66 -15.31 -15.90 -10.65
C LYS A 66 -15.69 -16.31 -9.22
N ARG A 67 -15.96 -17.59 -8.96
CA ARG A 67 -16.31 -18.08 -7.62
C ARG A 67 -15.14 -17.94 -6.63
N THR A 68 -13.91 -17.86 -7.12
CA THR A 68 -12.70 -17.74 -6.31
C THR A 68 -11.92 -16.45 -6.56
N ASP A 69 -12.00 -15.87 -7.77
CA ASP A 69 -11.28 -14.65 -8.14
C ASP A 69 -12.17 -13.62 -8.84
N LYS A 70 -12.54 -12.56 -8.11
CA LYS A 70 -13.26 -11.41 -8.67
C LYS A 70 -12.52 -10.70 -9.83
N PHE A 71 -11.21 -10.88 -9.96
CA PHE A 71 -10.37 -10.25 -10.99
C PHE A 71 -10.15 -11.12 -12.23
N THR A 72 -10.82 -12.27 -12.30
CA THR A 72 -10.53 -13.32 -13.30
C THR A 72 -10.54 -12.83 -14.76
N ALA A 73 -11.41 -11.86 -15.10
CA ALA A 73 -11.57 -11.35 -16.46
C ALA A 73 -10.34 -10.65 -17.06
N ILE A 74 -9.35 -10.29 -16.23
CA ILE A 74 -8.07 -9.70 -16.66
C ILE A 74 -6.87 -10.37 -15.99
N ARG A 75 -7.08 -11.38 -15.14
CA ARG A 75 -6.05 -12.02 -14.30
C ARG A 75 -4.84 -12.48 -15.11
N LYS A 76 -5.07 -13.14 -16.24
CA LYS A 76 -3.99 -13.68 -17.09
C LYS A 76 -3.10 -12.56 -17.63
N ILE A 77 -3.69 -11.53 -18.22
CA ILE A 77 -2.96 -10.37 -18.75
C ILE A 77 -2.26 -9.60 -17.64
N TRP A 78 -2.90 -9.42 -16.49
CA TRP A 78 -2.28 -8.76 -15.34
C TRP A 78 -1.05 -9.52 -14.84
N SER A 79 -1.09 -10.85 -14.82
CA SER A 79 0.04 -11.67 -14.37
C SER A 79 1.23 -11.48 -15.30
N TYR A 80 1.02 -11.55 -16.62
CA TYR A 80 2.08 -11.24 -17.59
C TYR A 80 2.61 -9.82 -17.47
N PHE A 81 1.74 -8.84 -17.22
CA PHE A 81 2.16 -7.46 -16.99
C PHE A 81 3.07 -7.37 -15.76
N GLN A 82 2.66 -7.97 -14.64
CA GLN A 82 3.40 -7.97 -13.39
C GLN A 82 4.77 -8.67 -13.52
N ASP A 83 4.82 -9.82 -14.20
CA ASP A 83 6.06 -10.56 -14.45
C ASP A 83 7.03 -9.71 -15.29
N ASN A 84 6.53 -9.05 -16.33
CA ASN A 84 7.34 -8.15 -17.16
C ASN A 84 7.90 -6.96 -16.38
N LEU A 85 7.16 -6.40 -15.41
CA LEU A 85 7.69 -5.33 -14.56
C LEU A 85 8.95 -5.76 -13.80
N GLN A 86 8.98 -7.00 -13.34
CA GLN A 86 10.09 -7.54 -12.55
C GLN A 86 11.27 -7.97 -13.44
N ILE A 87 10.98 -8.48 -14.64
CA ILE A 87 12.01 -8.93 -15.60
C ILE A 87 12.73 -7.73 -16.23
N CYS A 88 12.00 -6.66 -16.57
CA CYS A 88 12.55 -5.54 -17.34
C CYS A 88 13.33 -4.53 -16.51
N TYR A 89 13.32 -4.61 -15.17
CA TYR A 89 13.94 -3.59 -14.34
C TYR A 89 14.44 -4.14 -13.00
N ARG A 90 15.66 -3.74 -12.62
CA ARG A 90 16.21 -3.99 -11.29
C ARG A 90 16.12 -2.69 -10.48
N PRO A 91 15.34 -2.64 -9.38
CA PRO A 91 15.22 -1.43 -8.56
C PRO A 91 16.55 -0.92 -8.01
N GLY A 92 16.56 0.35 -7.62
CA GLY A 92 17.64 0.99 -6.86
C GLY A 92 17.54 0.68 -5.36
N SER A 93 18.46 1.20 -4.56
CA SER A 93 18.60 0.87 -3.13
C SER A 93 17.37 1.18 -2.28
N ASN A 94 16.45 2.03 -2.76
CA ASN A 94 15.27 2.47 -2.02
C ASN A 94 14.01 2.25 -2.85
N VAL A 95 13.04 1.56 -2.28
CA VAL A 95 11.70 1.36 -2.84
C VAL A 95 10.65 1.96 -1.91
N THR A 96 9.51 2.34 -2.44
CA THR A 96 8.37 2.83 -1.68
C THR A 96 7.13 1.99 -1.95
N ILE A 97 6.28 1.83 -0.93
CA ILE A 97 4.98 1.17 -1.05
C ILE A 97 3.88 2.15 -0.71
N ASP A 98 2.96 2.31 -1.65
CA ASP A 98 1.78 3.15 -1.49
C ASP A 98 0.63 2.65 -2.38
N GLU A 99 -0.45 3.41 -2.39
CA GLU A 99 -1.69 3.15 -3.12
C GLU A 99 -1.92 4.10 -4.29
N GLN A 100 -2.38 3.52 -5.40
CA GLN A 100 -2.93 4.26 -6.54
C GLN A 100 -4.42 3.97 -6.67
N LEU A 101 -5.20 4.99 -7.03
CA LEU A 101 -6.61 4.85 -7.34
C LEU A 101 -6.83 5.22 -8.81
N LEU A 102 -7.22 4.23 -9.62
CA LEU A 102 -7.63 4.43 -11.00
C LEU A 102 -9.11 4.84 -11.03
N GLY A 103 -9.40 6.09 -11.39
CA GLY A 103 -10.76 6.63 -11.43
C GLY A 103 -11.71 5.76 -12.26
N PHE A 104 -12.78 5.26 -11.63
CA PHE A 104 -13.76 4.40 -12.29
C PHE A 104 -15.10 4.45 -11.56
N ARG A 105 -16.16 4.82 -12.29
CA ARG A 105 -17.52 4.93 -11.75
C ARG A 105 -18.48 3.82 -12.20
N GLY A 106 -18.06 2.95 -13.11
CA GLY A 106 -18.87 1.82 -13.55
C GLY A 106 -19.15 0.80 -12.44
N LYS A 107 -20.04 -0.15 -12.72
CA LYS A 107 -20.32 -1.28 -11.82
C LYS A 107 -19.11 -2.22 -11.79
N CYS A 108 -18.46 -2.30 -10.63
CA CYS A 108 -17.35 -3.23 -10.39
C CYS A 108 -17.40 -3.70 -8.92
N PRO A 109 -17.30 -5.01 -8.64
CA PRO A 109 -17.49 -5.58 -7.31
C PRO A 109 -16.39 -5.19 -6.29
N PHE A 110 -15.28 -4.61 -6.76
CA PHE A 110 -14.15 -4.18 -5.91
C PHE A 110 -13.84 -2.68 -6.05
N ARG A 111 -14.76 -1.89 -6.59
CA ARG A 111 -14.65 -0.44 -6.61
C ARG A 111 -14.54 0.12 -5.19
N GLN A 112 -13.57 1.00 -4.96
CA GLN A 112 -13.33 1.65 -3.68
C GLN A 112 -13.79 3.10 -3.69
N PHE A 113 -14.20 3.58 -2.52
CA PHE A 113 -14.42 4.99 -2.25
C PHE A 113 -13.30 5.54 -1.36
N MET A 114 -12.59 6.56 -1.83
CA MET A 114 -11.50 7.22 -1.10
C MET A 114 -11.73 8.74 -1.10
N PRO A 115 -12.30 9.31 -0.03
CA PRO A 115 -12.80 10.70 -0.03
C PRO A 115 -11.71 11.76 -0.21
N LYS A 116 -10.46 11.44 0.14
CA LYS A 116 -9.30 12.35 0.06
C LYS A 116 -8.58 12.32 -1.29
N LYS A 117 -8.95 11.45 -2.22
CA LYS A 117 -8.34 11.38 -3.56
C LYS A 117 -9.14 12.27 -4.54
N PRO A 118 -8.50 12.85 -5.59
CA PRO A 118 -9.18 13.69 -6.57
C PRO A 118 -10.39 12.97 -7.22
N ASP A 119 -10.16 11.76 -7.71
CA ASP A 119 -11.23 10.83 -8.08
C ASP A 119 -11.65 10.04 -6.84
N LYS A 120 -12.84 10.29 -6.32
CA LYS A 120 -13.31 9.64 -5.08
C LYS A 120 -13.68 8.17 -5.27
N TYR A 121 -13.97 7.72 -6.49
CA TYR A 121 -14.39 6.36 -6.80
C TYR A 121 -13.47 5.75 -7.84
N GLY A 122 -12.98 4.53 -7.59
CA GLY A 122 -12.07 3.88 -8.53
C GLY A 122 -11.66 2.47 -8.16
N LEU A 123 -10.72 1.93 -8.94
CA LEU A 123 -10.05 0.66 -8.68
C LEU A 123 -8.75 0.95 -7.94
N LYS A 124 -8.61 0.43 -6.73
CA LYS A 124 -7.43 0.63 -5.89
C LYS A 124 -6.35 -0.40 -6.24
N PHE A 125 -5.10 0.05 -6.31
CA PHE A 125 -3.91 -0.78 -6.48
C PHE A 125 -2.92 -0.46 -5.36
N TRP A 126 -2.20 -1.49 -4.91
CA TRP A 126 -1.01 -1.36 -4.06
C TRP A 126 0.22 -1.51 -4.92
N LEU A 127 1.20 -0.64 -4.77
CA LEU A 127 2.35 -0.56 -5.67
C LEU A 127 3.64 -0.61 -4.86
N CYS A 128 4.63 -1.33 -5.37
CA CYS A 128 6.03 -1.20 -4.99
C CYS A 128 6.74 -0.44 -6.12
N VAL A 129 7.28 0.73 -5.80
CA VAL A 129 7.86 1.66 -6.77
C VAL A 129 9.30 1.95 -6.39
N ASP A 130 10.19 1.96 -7.36
CA ASP A 130 11.56 2.41 -7.15
C ASP A 130 11.60 3.92 -6.91
N ALA A 131 12.23 4.35 -5.81
CA ALA A 131 12.16 5.75 -5.36
C ALA A 131 12.90 6.71 -6.31
N GLY A 132 13.97 6.26 -6.96
CA GLY A 132 14.78 7.08 -7.86
C GLY A 132 14.15 7.24 -9.24
N SER A 133 13.86 6.12 -9.91
CA SER A 133 13.32 6.14 -11.28
C SER A 133 11.82 6.40 -11.35
N ARG A 134 11.08 6.15 -10.27
CA ARG A 134 9.61 6.07 -10.22
C ARG A 134 9.03 4.88 -11.01
N TYR A 135 9.86 3.88 -11.32
CA TYR A 135 9.43 2.66 -11.98
C TYR A 135 8.57 1.80 -11.05
N VAL A 136 7.41 1.36 -11.53
CA VAL A 136 6.55 0.42 -10.79
C VAL A 136 7.14 -0.98 -10.92
N PHE A 137 7.74 -1.49 -9.85
CA PHE A 137 8.39 -2.80 -9.85
C PHE A 137 7.40 -3.95 -9.63
N ASN A 138 6.41 -3.75 -8.76
CA ASN A 138 5.39 -4.76 -8.48
C ASN A 138 4.06 -4.07 -8.11
N ALA A 139 2.93 -4.69 -8.41
CA ALA A 139 1.63 -4.11 -8.09
C ALA A 139 0.54 -5.17 -7.92
N PHE A 140 -0.35 -4.96 -6.94
CA PHE A 140 -1.52 -5.81 -6.73
C PHE A 140 -2.83 -5.01 -6.74
N PRO A 141 -3.86 -5.47 -7.45
CA PRO A 141 -5.19 -4.87 -7.35
C PRO A 141 -5.80 -5.19 -5.98
N TYR A 142 -6.39 -4.18 -5.34
CA TYR A 142 -7.22 -4.40 -4.16
C TYR A 142 -8.63 -4.83 -4.60
N ILE A 143 -8.88 -6.12 -4.44
CA ILE A 143 -10.10 -6.81 -4.91
C ILE A 143 -11.14 -7.04 -3.81
N GLY A 144 -10.89 -6.46 -2.62
CA GLY A 144 -11.66 -6.72 -1.42
C GLY A 144 -11.58 -8.18 -0.98
N ARG A 145 -12.49 -8.59 -0.09
CA ARG A 145 -12.61 -9.98 0.38
C ARG A 145 -13.04 -10.90 -0.77
N GLN A 146 -12.30 -11.97 -1.04
CA GLN A 146 -12.75 -13.00 -2.00
C GLN A 146 -13.88 -13.84 -1.43
N PRO A 147 -14.72 -14.48 -2.28
CA PRO A 147 -15.87 -15.26 -1.81
C PRO A 147 -15.52 -16.37 -0.81
N THR A 148 -14.36 -17.00 -0.99
CA THR A 148 -13.87 -18.11 -0.16
C THR A 148 -12.99 -17.67 1.01
N GLU A 149 -12.64 -16.39 1.11
CA GLU A 149 -11.70 -15.90 2.13
C GLU A 149 -12.39 -15.60 3.46
N GLN A 150 -11.73 -15.97 4.55
CA GLN A 150 -12.06 -15.47 5.88
C GLN A 150 -11.61 -14.02 6.05
N ARG A 151 -12.15 -13.34 7.07
CA ARG A 151 -11.75 -11.96 7.38
C ARG A 151 -10.27 -11.94 7.76
N GLN A 152 -9.46 -11.26 6.95
CA GLN A 152 -8.04 -11.14 7.21
C GLN A 152 -7.76 -10.01 8.21
N THR A 153 -6.91 -10.29 9.19
CA THR A 153 -6.25 -9.28 10.02
C THR A 153 -4.94 -8.84 9.36
N GLN A 154 -4.48 -7.63 9.69
CA GLN A 154 -3.16 -7.10 9.27
C GLN A 154 -2.94 -7.04 7.74
N ILE A 155 -3.99 -6.69 6.98
CA ILE A 155 -3.95 -6.61 5.51
C ILE A 155 -2.75 -5.79 5.01
N GLY A 156 -2.44 -4.66 5.67
CA GLY A 156 -1.30 -3.81 5.30
C GLY A 156 0.04 -4.53 5.33
N ALA A 157 0.33 -5.27 6.41
CA ALA A 157 1.58 -6.02 6.55
C ALA A 157 1.68 -7.13 5.50
N LYS A 158 0.62 -7.91 5.30
CA LYS A 158 0.58 -8.98 4.29
C LYS A 158 0.85 -8.46 2.88
N VAL A 159 0.20 -7.36 2.50
CA VAL A 159 0.40 -6.74 1.19
C VAL A 159 1.84 -6.26 1.01
N VAL A 160 2.44 -5.66 2.04
CA VAL A 160 3.86 -5.24 1.98
C VAL A 160 4.77 -6.43 1.77
N LEU A 161 4.58 -7.51 2.52
CA LEU A 161 5.39 -8.72 2.40
C LEU A 161 5.27 -9.34 1.01
N GLU A 162 4.05 -9.48 0.48
CA GLU A 162 3.82 -10.03 -0.86
C GLU A 162 4.45 -9.16 -1.96
N LEU A 163 4.31 -7.83 -1.87
CA LEU A 163 4.91 -6.91 -2.84
C LEU A 163 6.44 -7.00 -2.86
N LEU A 164 7.05 -7.19 -1.69
CA LEU A 164 8.50 -7.22 -1.50
C LEU A 164 9.13 -8.59 -1.64
N LYS A 165 8.34 -9.66 -1.78
CA LYS A 165 8.85 -11.04 -1.90
C LYS A 165 9.97 -11.19 -2.94
N PRO A 166 9.89 -10.56 -4.13
CA PRO A 166 10.99 -10.62 -5.11
C PRO A 166 12.28 -9.87 -4.70
N LEU A 167 12.23 -9.07 -3.63
CA LEU A 167 13.34 -8.24 -3.13
C LEU A 167 13.94 -8.76 -1.82
N TYR A 168 13.48 -9.88 -1.27
CA TYR A 168 14.08 -10.46 -0.06
C TYR A 168 15.57 -10.77 -0.29
N GLY A 169 16.39 -10.55 0.72
CA GLY A 169 17.85 -10.77 0.61
C GLY A 169 18.62 -9.61 -0.03
N SER A 170 17.95 -8.56 -0.51
CA SER A 170 18.61 -7.51 -1.32
C SER A 170 19.21 -6.34 -0.52
N SER A 171 19.05 -6.30 0.79
CA SER A 171 19.49 -5.20 1.67
C SER A 171 18.93 -3.81 1.27
N ARG A 172 17.82 -3.79 0.52
CA ARG A 172 17.15 -2.54 0.13
C ARG A 172 16.36 -1.94 1.28
N ASN A 173 16.18 -0.62 1.20
CA ASN A 173 15.32 0.11 2.09
C ASN A 173 13.92 0.29 1.52
N VAL A 174 12.92 0.13 2.37
CA VAL A 174 11.50 0.26 2.05
C VAL A 174 10.91 1.44 2.80
N THR A 175 10.34 2.39 2.07
CA THR A 175 9.62 3.53 2.65
C THR A 175 8.11 3.36 2.50
N ILE A 176 7.36 3.35 3.61
CA ILE A 176 5.91 3.08 3.61
C ILE A 176 5.12 4.07 4.47
N ASP A 177 3.83 4.27 4.14
CA ASP A 177 2.92 5.10 4.94
C ASP A 177 2.42 4.40 6.23
N ASN A 178 1.90 5.19 7.17
CA ASN A 178 1.30 4.79 8.44
C ASN A 178 0.18 3.75 8.34
N PHE A 179 -0.45 3.58 7.18
CA PHE A 179 -1.40 2.50 6.97
C PHE A 179 -0.73 1.12 7.08
N PHE A 180 0.52 1.02 6.67
CA PHE A 180 1.29 -0.22 6.63
C PHE A 180 2.22 -0.38 7.83
N THR A 181 2.81 0.71 8.32
CA THR A 181 3.88 0.67 9.32
C THR A 181 3.44 0.04 10.64
N SER A 182 4.25 -0.90 11.14
CA SER A 182 4.14 -1.46 12.48
C SER A 182 5.47 -2.03 12.95
N VAL A 183 5.67 -2.14 14.27
CA VAL A 183 6.88 -2.73 14.85
C VAL A 183 7.07 -4.19 14.43
N PRO A 184 6.04 -5.08 14.45
CA PRO A 184 6.20 -6.45 13.97
C PRO A 184 6.63 -6.53 12.49
N LEU A 185 6.06 -5.69 11.62
CA LEU A 185 6.45 -5.64 10.21
C LEU A 185 7.91 -5.19 10.03
N ALA A 186 8.38 -4.23 10.82
CA ALA A 186 9.78 -3.79 10.76
C ALA A 186 10.75 -4.94 11.11
N LYS A 187 10.44 -5.71 12.17
CA LYS A 187 11.23 -6.90 12.56
C LYS A 187 11.19 -7.99 11.50
N GLU A 188 10.01 -8.24 10.90
CA GLU A 188 9.86 -9.24 9.85
C GLU A 188 10.59 -8.86 8.55
N LEU A 189 10.58 -7.59 8.15
CA LEU A 189 11.36 -7.14 6.99
C LEU A 189 12.87 -7.26 7.27
N ARG A 190 13.29 -7.01 8.51
CA ARG A 190 14.70 -7.17 8.89
C ARG A 190 15.17 -8.62 8.76
N SER A 191 14.38 -9.59 9.23
CA SER A 191 14.72 -11.01 9.08
C SER A 191 14.78 -11.45 7.61
N LYS A 192 14.19 -10.67 6.70
CA LYS A 192 14.25 -10.86 5.24
C LYS A 192 15.32 -10.01 4.56
N ASN A 193 16.27 -9.47 5.33
CA ASN A 193 17.35 -8.59 4.88
C ASN A 193 16.83 -7.38 4.09
N LEU A 194 15.81 -6.71 4.63
CA LEU A 194 15.30 -5.43 4.17
C LEU A 194 15.22 -4.45 5.35
N THR A 195 15.39 -3.16 5.10
CA THR A 195 15.17 -2.13 6.11
C THR A 195 13.87 -1.39 5.84
N LEU A 196 13.27 -0.84 6.90
CA LEU A 196 12.03 -0.10 6.84
C LEU A 196 12.23 1.33 7.33
N ILE A 197 11.56 2.27 6.67
CA ILE A 197 11.30 3.62 7.15
C ILE A 197 9.81 3.88 6.95
N GLY A 198 9.11 4.31 7.99
CA GLY A 198 7.70 4.64 7.83
C GLY A 198 7.16 5.48 8.95
N THR A 199 6.11 6.24 8.66
CA THR A 199 5.39 6.97 9.71
C THR A 199 4.55 6.00 10.53
N LEU A 200 4.42 6.22 11.84
CA LEU A 200 3.57 5.41 12.72
C LEU A 200 2.32 6.19 13.12
N ARG A 201 1.19 5.49 13.23
CA ARG A 201 -0.01 6.08 13.83
C ARG A 201 0.15 6.16 15.35
N LYS A 202 -0.24 7.29 15.93
CA LYS A 202 -0.19 7.54 17.38
C LYS A 202 -0.99 6.58 18.26
N ASN A 203 -1.94 5.84 17.68
CA ASN A 203 -2.83 4.93 18.41
C ASN A 203 -2.26 3.50 18.54
N LYS A 204 -0.98 3.31 18.21
CA LYS A 204 -0.27 2.04 18.39
C LYS A 204 0.13 1.89 19.85
N LEU A 205 -0.20 0.75 20.45
CA LEU A 205 0.03 0.47 21.88
C LEU A 205 1.52 0.37 22.22
N GLU A 206 2.34 0.08 21.21
CA GLU A 206 3.79 -0.06 21.32
C GLU A 206 4.52 1.29 21.49
N ILE A 207 3.79 2.42 21.40
CA ILE A 207 4.37 3.76 21.44
C ILE A 207 4.32 4.31 22.88
N PRO A 208 5.49 4.61 23.50
CA PRO A 208 5.53 5.19 24.83
C PRO A 208 4.80 6.55 24.89
N ILE A 209 4.20 6.87 26.04
CA ILE A 209 3.37 8.08 26.19
C ILE A 209 4.19 9.37 25.99
N GLU A 210 5.48 9.31 26.30
CA GLU A 210 6.46 10.39 26.16
C GLU A 210 6.66 10.79 24.69
N PHE A 211 6.44 9.86 23.76
CA PHE A 211 6.58 10.09 22.32
C PHE A 211 5.31 10.71 21.72
N GLN A 212 4.20 10.75 22.45
CA GLN A 212 2.96 11.34 21.97
C GLN A 212 3.03 12.88 21.99
N SER A 213 2.02 13.52 21.38
CA SER A 213 1.92 14.97 21.39
C SER A 213 1.67 15.49 22.80
N ASN A 214 2.52 16.41 23.27
CA ASN A 214 2.42 17.03 24.59
C ASN A 214 2.59 18.56 24.44
N LYS A 215 1.85 19.35 25.25
CA LYS A 215 1.95 20.81 25.29
C LYS A 215 3.33 21.30 25.74
N ASN A 216 4.02 20.51 26.54
CA ASN A 216 5.31 20.86 27.13
C ASN A 216 6.49 20.58 26.19
N ARG A 217 6.23 20.09 24.97
CA ARG A 217 7.30 19.84 24.00
C ARG A 217 7.47 21.04 23.08
N GLU A 218 8.70 21.50 22.97
CA GLU A 218 9.10 22.61 22.10
C GLU A 218 8.97 22.24 20.63
N VAL A 219 8.56 23.22 19.81
CA VAL A 219 8.51 23.09 18.35
C VAL A 219 9.94 22.94 17.81
N GLY A 220 10.15 21.97 16.93
CA GLY A 220 11.48 21.59 16.43
C GLY A 220 12.17 20.52 17.26
N SER A 221 11.68 20.19 18.46
CA SER A 221 12.28 19.15 19.30
C SER A 221 12.05 17.74 18.73
N SER A 222 13.00 16.84 19.01
CA SER A 222 12.92 15.42 18.69
C SER A 222 13.18 14.55 19.91
N LEU A 223 12.47 13.42 20.01
CA LEU A 223 12.76 12.35 20.96
C LEU A 223 13.12 11.08 20.19
N PHE A 224 14.04 10.31 20.75
CA PHE A 224 14.55 9.09 20.15
C PHE A 224 14.41 7.93 21.14
N GLY A 225 13.86 6.83 20.64
CA GLY A 225 13.70 5.58 21.37
C GLY A 225 14.36 4.46 20.60
N PHE A 226 15.07 3.59 21.32
CA PHE A 226 15.82 2.50 20.72
C PHE A 226 15.35 1.18 21.31
N GLN A 227 15.12 0.20 20.44
CA GLN A 227 14.84 -1.16 20.86
C GLN A 227 15.39 -2.11 19.79
N ASP A 228 16.24 -3.04 20.21
CA ASP A 228 16.95 -3.94 19.31
C ASP A 228 17.66 -3.13 18.21
N ASP A 229 17.36 -3.36 16.94
CA ASP A 229 17.87 -2.64 15.77
C ASP A 229 16.86 -1.63 15.20
N LEU A 230 15.82 -1.29 15.98
CA LEU A 230 14.80 -0.32 15.62
C LEU A 230 15.02 1.01 16.34
N THR A 231 14.72 2.08 15.63
CA THR A 231 14.70 3.44 16.18
C THR A 231 13.33 4.08 15.94
N LEU A 232 12.72 4.54 17.02
CA LEU A 232 11.52 5.37 17.02
C LEU A 232 11.93 6.83 17.17
N VAL A 233 11.41 7.69 16.32
CA VAL A 233 11.61 9.15 16.40
C VAL A 233 10.26 9.82 16.59
N SER A 234 10.18 10.75 17.54
CA SER A 234 9.03 11.64 17.72
C SER A 234 9.45 13.10 17.53
N PHE A 235 9.08 13.68 16.40
CA PHE A 235 9.38 15.06 16.03
C PHE A 235 8.16 15.97 16.21
N VAL A 236 8.36 17.19 16.72
CA VAL A 236 7.29 18.18 16.95
C VAL A 236 7.36 19.28 15.89
N PRO A 237 6.62 19.16 14.76
CA PRO A 237 6.65 20.17 13.71
C PRO A 237 5.89 21.46 14.09
N LYS A 238 4.91 21.35 14.99
CA LYS A 238 4.02 22.43 15.44
C LYS A 238 3.57 22.16 16.86
N GLN A 239 3.16 23.21 17.58
CA GLN A 239 2.64 23.11 18.94
C GLN A 239 1.53 22.05 19.00
N ASN A 240 1.58 21.19 20.02
CA ASN A 240 0.61 20.11 20.26
C ASN A 240 0.49 19.08 19.11
N LYS A 241 1.51 18.95 18.25
CA LYS A 241 1.59 17.91 17.21
C LYS A 241 2.88 17.12 17.35
N ALA A 242 2.79 15.82 17.16
CA ALA A 242 3.96 14.94 17.07
C ALA A 242 3.82 14.06 15.82
N VAL A 243 4.92 13.92 15.08
CA VAL A 243 5.07 12.99 13.97
C VAL A 243 5.98 11.87 14.41
N LEU A 244 5.50 10.65 14.26
CA LEU A 244 6.19 9.43 14.68
C LEU A 244 6.78 8.74 13.46
N LEU A 245 8.08 8.45 13.50
CA LEU A 245 8.80 7.73 12.47
C LEU A 245 9.44 6.48 13.07
N LEU A 246 9.27 5.33 12.43
CA LEU A 246 9.98 4.10 12.75
C LEU A 246 11.01 3.83 11.67
N THR A 247 12.23 3.48 12.07
CA THR A 247 13.28 3.04 11.15
C THR A 247 14.04 1.83 11.67
N SER A 248 14.42 0.92 10.77
CA SER A 248 15.42 -0.13 11.01
C SER A 248 16.70 0.05 10.18
N LYS A 249 16.81 1.19 9.47
CA LYS A 249 17.97 1.49 8.60
C LYS A 249 19.06 2.28 9.33
N HIS A 250 18.65 3.24 10.15
CA HIS A 250 19.54 4.29 10.67
C HIS A 250 19.92 4.10 12.14
N HIS A 251 19.81 2.88 12.65
CA HIS A 251 19.96 2.60 14.08
C HIS A 251 21.30 3.11 14.64
N ASP A 252 22.41 2.67 14.05
CA ASP A 252 23.76 2.98 14.53
C ASP A 252 24.09 4.46 14.35
N ASN A 253 23.75 5.04 13.19
CA ASN A 253 24.02 6.45 12.89
C ASN A 253 23.32 7.38 13.88
N ILE A 254 22.08 7.08 14.25
CA ILE A 254 21.31 7.92 15.19
C ILE A 254 21.83 7.75 16.61
N GLN A 255 22.13 6.52 17.05
CA GLN A 255 22.72 6.30 18.37
C GLN A 255 24.05 7.04 18.52
N ASN A 256 24.93 6.93 17.53
CA ASN A 256 26.23 7.59 17.53
C ASN A 256 26.08 9.11 17.54
N ALA A 257 25.19 9.67 16.71
CA ALA A 257 24.94 11.11 16.69
C ALA A 257 24.42 11.64 18.03
N LEU A 258 23.50 10.92 18.69
CA LEU A 258 22.97 11.33 19.99
C LEU A 258 23.99 11.19 21.12
N ALA A 259 24.84 10.17 21.06
CA ALA A 259 25.95 10.01 22.00
C ALA A 259 26.94 11.19 21.90
N ILE A 260 27.22 11.66 20.68
CA ILE A 260 28.08 12.82 20.42
C ILE A 260 27.44 14.13 20.94
N VAL A 261 26.11 14.26 20.84
CA VAL A 261 25.36 15.46 21.27
C VAL A 261 25.01 15.43 22.78
N GLY A 262 25.32 14.34 23.50
CA GLY A 262 25.16 14.25 24.95
C GLY A 262 23.74 13.90 25.45
N TYR A 263 22.88 13.32 24.60
CA TYR A 263 21.58 12.81 25.06
C TYR A 263 21.74 11.45 25.76
N PRO A 264 21.12 11.23 26.94
CA PRO A 264 21.25 9.97 27.66
C PRO A 264 20.61 8.81 26.87
N VAL A 265 21.44 7.92 26.33
CA VAL A 265 21.01 6.65 25.73
C VAL A 265 20.66 5.68 26.86
N THR A 266 19.40 5.62 27.24
CA THR A 266 18.94 4.62 28.23
C THR A 266 18.77 3.26 27.55
N LYS A 267 19.77 2.38 27.69
CA LYS A 267 19.58 0.94 27.42
C LYS A 267 18.70 0.37 28.53
N LYS A 268 17.40 0.17 28.29
CA LYS A 268 16.58 -0.67 29.18
C LYS A 268 16.96 -2.13 28.94
N ASN A 269 17.88 -2.65 29.75
CA ASN A 269 18.12 -4.08 29.86
C ASN A 269 16.82 -4.75 30.31
N ARG A 270 16.43 -5.82 29.62
CA ARG A 270 15.32 -6.69 30.02
C ARG A 270 15.68 -7.28 31.39
N PRO A 271 14.80 -7.24 32.41
CA PRO A 271 15.02 -8.06 33.60
C PRO A 271 14.96 -9.53 33.18
N GLU A 272 15.99 -10.29 33.53
CA GLU A 272 15.99 -11.74 33.33
C GLU A 272 14.77 -12.36 34.02
N PRO A 273 14.12 -13.37 33.41
CA PRO A 273 13.00 -14.02 34.05
C PRO A 273 13.51 -14.76 35.29
N ASN A 274 13.11 -14.30 36.47
CA ASN A 274 13.30 -15.03 37.71
C ASN A 274 12.55 -16.38 37.60
N GLU A 275 13.31 -17.46 37.48
CA GLU A 275 12.88 -18.80 37.82
C GLU A 275 12.63 -18.84 39.34
N ASN A 276 11.41 -18.49 39.76
CA ASN A 276 10.74 -18.96 40.98
C ASN A 276 9.57 -18.03 41.33
N SER A 277 8.37 -18.33 40.82
CA SER A 277 7.11 -18.15 41.57
C SER A 277 5.92 -18.69 40.78
N THR A 278 5.44 -19.86 41.20
CA THR A 278 4.04 -20.24 41.44
C THR A 278 2.93 -19.60 40.58
N GLN A 279 2.28 -20.47 39.77
CA GLN A 279 0.95 -20.44 39.15
C GLN A 279 0.13 -19.12 39.08
N PRO A 280 -0.41 -18.75 37.90
CA PRO A 280 -1.19 -17.52 37.74
C PRO A 280 -2.60 -17.64 38.34
N LYS A 281 -2.87 -16.85 39.38
CA LYS A 281 -4.24 -16.54 39.82
C LYS A 281 -4.95 -15.71 38.74
N ARG A 282 -6.03 -16.27 38.18
CA ARG A 282 -7.00 -15.56 37.33
C ARG A 282 -7.53 -14.33 38.06
N LYS A 283 -7.31 -13.13 37.53
CA LYS A 283 -8.13 -11.94 37.85
C LYS A 283 -9.20 -11.78 36.79
N GLN A 284 -10.44 -12.05 37.18
CA GLN A 284 -11.67 -11.76 36.46
C GLN A 284 -11.78 -10.25 36.22
N CYS A 285 -12.09 -9.87 34.97
CA CYS A 285 -12.39 -8.49 34.59
C CYS A 285 -13.90 -8.24 34.80
N SER A 286 -14.24 -7.30 35.68
CA SER A 286 -15.61 -6.96 36.06
C SER A 286 -16.23 -5.90 35.14
N ILE A 287 -16.39 -6.19 33.84
CA ILE A 287 -17.18 -5.36 32.90
C ILE A 287 -17.96 -6.25 31.89
N CYS A 288 -18.55 -7.35 32.35
CA CYS A 288 -19.40 -8.21 31.51
C CYS A 288 -20.59 -8.87 32.24
N GLU A 289 -21.22 -8.22 33.23
CA GLU A 289 -22.48 -8.71 33.81
C GLU A 289 -23.48 -7.57 33.93
N ARG A 290 -24.15 -7.28 32.80
CA ARG A 290 -25.41 -6.52 32.72
C ARG A 290 -26.00 -6.64 31.32
N SER A 291 -26.23 -7.87 30.83
CA SER A 291 -27.16 -8.08 29.71
C SER A 291 -27.62 -9.52 29.52
N MET A 292 -27.80 -10.31 30.59
CA MET A 292 -28.51 -11.59 30.49
C MET A 292 -29.21 -11.85 31.82
N ASP A 293 -30.36 -11.19 32.01
CA ASP A 293 -31.42 -11.68 32.89
C ASP A 293 -32.68 -10.87 32.59
N LYS A 294 -33.49 -11.42 31.68
CA LYS A 294 -34.96 -11.23 31.57
C LYS A 294 -35.44 -12.03 30.36
N LYS A 295 -35.54 -13.35 30.54
CA LYS A 295 -36.48 -14.19 29.81
C LYS A 295 -37.03 -15.26 30.76
N THR A 296 -38.12 -14.91 31.43
CA THR A 296 -39.11 -15.87 31.90
C THR A 296 -40.49 -15.25 31.70
N SER A 297 -41.25 -15.90 30.81
CA SER A 297 -42.69 -16.18 30.88
C SER A 297 -43.70 -15.01 30.98
N ILE A 298 -44.61 -14.90 30.00
CA ILE A 298 -46.03 -15.33 30.08
C ILE A 298 -46.80 -14.83 28.83
N GLN A 299 -47.63 -15.72 28.27
CA GLN A 299 -48.67 -15.60 27.23
C GLN A 299 -48.24 -15.43 25.76
#